data_AF-X0VZV9-F1
#
_entry.id   AF-X0VZV9-F1
#
_cell.length_a   1.000
_cell.length_b   1.000
_cell.length_c   1.000
_cell.angle_alpha   90.00
_cell.angle_beta   90.00
_cell.angle_gamma   90.00
#
_symmetry.space_group_name_H-M   'P 1'
#
loop_
_entity.id
_entity.type
_entity.pdbx_description
1 polymer ?
#
loop_
_entity_poly.entity_id
_entity_poly.type
_entity_poly.pdbx_seq_one_letter_code
_entity_poly.pdbx_strand_id
1 'polypeptide(L)'
;DELPGIFDLTEQEKIPRLCVYHLAYAGRGDKMRRFDLEPRRTRAVVDYIFQRSQDLHARGIDKDILTVDNHADNPYLYMRVQKEQPQRTEEVYQMLRWNGGNQSGIAVSSIDPLGHLHVDQFSWHYSLGDVRQRPFAEIWSDTSDPVMRLLKDRKPHLKGRCRVCKWLDVCNGNLRVRAERYFGDFLAPDPACYLTDEEIGIAPGTPAAEESARWPVPVHDESAGSSQLSPAPRRRLR
;
A
#
# COMPACT_ATOMS: atom_id res chain seq x y z
N ASP A 1 7.91 19.41 -1.06
CA ASP A 1 8.78 20.59 -0.91
C ASP A 1 9.84 20.37 0.17
N GLU A 2 9.50 19.86 1.36
CA GLU A 2 10.49 19.61 2.43
C GLU A 2 11.34 18.34 2.27
N LEU A 3 10.93 17.40 1.41
CA LEU A 3 11.60 16.10 1.27
C LEU A 3 13.11 16.20 0.95
N PRO A 4 13.58 17.10 0.07
CA PRO A 4 15.02 17.32 -0.13
C PRO A 4 15.77 17.67 1.16
N GLY A 5 15.23 18.57 1.98
CA GLY A 5 15.85 18.95 3.25
C GLY A 5 15.95 17.78 4.24
N ILE A 6 14.99 16.84 4.20
CA ILE A 6 15.07 15.61 4.99
C ILE A 6 16.20 14.69 4.52
N PHE A 7 16.42 14.58 3.22
CA PHE A 7 17.56 13.82 2.68
C PHE A 7 18.90 14.47 3.05
N ASP A 8 18.98 15.80 2.96
CA ASP A 8 20.18 16.54 3.31
C ASP A 8 20.51 16.39 4.80
N LEU A 9 19.49 16.46 5.67
CA LEU A 9 19.62 16.20 7.10
C LEU A 9 20.10 14.76 7.37
N THR A 10 19.54 13.78 6.67
CA THR A 10 19.92 12.36 6.78
C THR A 10 21.39 12.13 6.43
N GLU A 11 21.90 12.85 5.44
CA GLU A 11 23.29 12.80 5.03
C GLU A 11 24.20 13.50 6.06
N GLN A 12 23.89 14.76 6.42
CA GLN A 12 24.67 15.58 7.34
C GLN A 12 24.82 14.95 8.73
N GLU A 13 23.73 14.46 9.30
CA GLU A 13 23.69 13.83 10.62
C GLU A 13 24.09 12.34 10.59
N LYS A 14 24.52 11.84 9.42
CA LYS A 14 24.93 10.44 9.22
C LYS A 14 23.88 9.43 9.67
N ILE A 15 22.60 9.77 9.54
CA ILE A 15 21.48 8.89 9.89
C ILE A 15 21.49 7.69 8.94
N PRO A 16 21.55 6.44 9.42
CA PRO A 16 21.76 5.27 8.56
C PRO A 16 20.50 4.86 7.79
N ARG A 17 19.30 5.21 8.29
CA ARG A 17 18.02 4.79 7.74
C ARG A 17 17.02 5.94 7.67
N LEU A 18 16.33 6.07 6.54
CA LEU A 18 15.22 6.99 6.33
C LEU A 18 13.97 6.21 5.90
N CYS A 19 12.90 6.30 6.69
CA CYS A 19 11.59 5.73 6.33
C CYS A 19 10.62 6.85 5.95
N VAL A 20 10.14 6.84 4.71
CA VAL A 20 9.14 7.79 4.20
C VAL A 20 7.78 7.10 4.18
N TYR A 21 6.89 7.54 5.06
CA TYR A 21 5.56 6.95 5.21
C TYR A 21 4.54 7.65 4.32
N HIS A 22 3.81 6.85 3.54
CA HIS A 22 2.54 7.29 2.96
C HIS A 22 1.48 7.35 4.06
N LEU A 23 0.49 8.23 3.92
CA LEU A 23 -0.52 8.40 4.96
C LEU A 23 -1.42 7.16 5.08
N ALA A 24 -1.41 6.51 6.24
CA ALA A 24 -2.43 5.53 6.61
C ALA A 24 -3.68 6.26 7.12
N TYR A 25 -4.85 6.00 6.54
CA TYR A 25 -6.14 6.60 6.96
C TYR A 25 -6.70 5.95 8.23
N ALA A 26 -5.84 5.62 9.19
CA ALA A 26 -6.18 4.92 10.42
C ALA A 26 -6.04 5.84 11.64
N GLY A 27 -6.86 5.61 12.67
CA GLY A 27 -6.83 6.39 13.91
C GLY A 27 -6.97 7.90 13.67
N ARG A 28 -5.98 8.68 14.12
CA ARG A 28 -5.94 10.14 13.89
C ARG A 28 -5.67 10.52 12.43
N GLY A 29 -5.08 9.63 11.63
CA GLY A 29 -4.74 9.83 10.23
C GLY A 29 -5.97 9.99 9.32
N ASP A 30 -7.13 9.44 9.71
CA ASP A 30 -8.40 9.62 8.98
C ASP A 30 -8.77 11.11 8.82
N LYS A 31 -8.53 11.92 9.85
CA LYS A 31 -8.77 13.38 9.82
C LYS A 31 -7.78 14.13 8.92
N MET A 32 -6.65 13.50 8.59
CA MET A 32 -5.57 14.07 7.77
C MET A 32 -5.69 13.72 6.29
N ARG A 33 -6.66 12.87 5.91
CA ARG A 33 -6.87 12.43 4.51
C ARG A 33 -6.88 13.58 3.49
N ARG A 34 -7.45 14.74 3.85
CA ARG A 34 -7.52 15.92 2.98
C ARG A 34 -6.15 16.54 2.64
N PHE A 35 -5.11 16.17 3.39
CA PHE A 35 -3.73 16.60 3.19
C PHE A 35 -2.89 15.54 2.47
N ASP A 36 -3.49 14.41 2.13
CA ASP A 36 -2.78 13.39 1.37
C ASP A 36 -2.45 13.91 -0.03
N LEU A 37 -1.37 13.38 -0.60
CA LEU A 37 -0.89 13.80 -1.90
C LEU A 37 -1.81 13.27 -3.00
N GLU A 38 -2.02 14.10 -4.01
CA GLU A 38 -2.60 13.65 -5.27
C GLU A 38 -1.67 12.61 -5.92
N PRO A 39 -2.21 11.62 -6.64
CA PRO A 39 -1.44 10.51 -7.24
C PRO A 39 -0.22 10.95 -8.05
N ARG A 40 -0.34 12.04 -8.83
CA ARG A 40 0.78 12.58 -9.62
C ARG A 40 1.90 13.12 -8.73
N ARG A 41 1.54 13.81 -7.65
CA ARG A 41 2.52 14.29 -6.66
C ARG A 41 3.16 13.14 -5.90
N THR A 42 2.38 12.11 -5.54
CA THR A 42 2.90 10.87 -4.94
C THR A 42 3.95 10.24 -5.85
N ARG A 43 3.65 10.08 -7.15
CA ARG A 43 4.61 9.54 -8.12
C ARG A 43 5.88 10.38 -8.21
N ALA A 44 5.76 11.70 -8.32
CA ALA A 44 6.92 12.60 -8.37
C ALA A 44 7.79 12.52 -7.09
N VAL A 45 7.15 12.35 -5.92
CA VAL A 45 7.85 12.12 -4.65
C VAL A 45 8.60 10.78 -4.66
N VAL A 46 7.96 9.70 -5.09
CA VAL A 46 8.60 8.38 -5.17
C VAL A 46 9.75 8.38 -6.19
N ASP A 47 9.59 9.07 -7.33
CA ASP A 47 10.67 9.28 -8.31
C ASP A 47 11.87 9.98 -7.71
N TYR A 48 11.61 11.04 -6.94
CA TYR A 48 12.63 11.79 -6.22
C TYR A 48 13.37 10.91 -5.20
N ILE A 49 12.64 10.10 -4.42
CA ILE A 49 13.22 9.15 -3.46
C ILE A 49 14.16 8.19 -4.18
N PHE A 50 13.71 7.55 -5.26
CA PHE A 50 14.54 6.64 -6.05
C PHE A 50 15.78 7.33 -6.62
N GLN A 51 15.63 8.55 -7.14
CA GLN A 51 16.76 9.33 -7.67
C GLN A 51 17.79 9.66 -6.58
N ARG A 52 17.34 10.07 -5.39
CA ARG A 52 18.24 10.35 -4.25
C ARG A 52 18.91 9.10 -3.73
N SER A 53 18.19 7.97 -3.64
CA SER A 53 18.79 6.68 -3.27
C SER A 53 19.89 6.26 -4.25
N GLN A 54 19.65 6.42 -5.55
CA GLN A 54 20.65 6.13 -6.60
C GLN A 54 21.86 7.06 -6.50
N ASP A 55 21.66 8.38 -6.29
CA ASP A 55 22.73 9.35 -6.09
C ASP A 55 23.61 9.03 -4.88
N LEU A 56 22.99 8.75 -3.72
CA LEU A 56 23.71 8.40 -2.50
C LEU A 56 24.59 7.16 -2.72
N HIS A 57 24.02 6.12 -3.34
CA HIS A 57 24.77 4.91 -3.66
C HIS A 57 25.92 5.17 -4.63
N ALA A 58 25.70 5.98 -5.69
CA ALA A 58 26.74 6.33 -6.66
C ALA A 58 27.90 7.12 -6.04
N ARG A 59 27.64 7.89 -4.98
CA ARG A 59 28.65 8.60 -4.18
C ARG A 59 29.30 7.73 -3.09
N GLY A 60 28.95 6.44 -3.00
CA GLY A 60 29.48 5.53 -1.98
C GLY A 60 28.92 5.78 -0.58
N ILE A 61 27.78 6.46 -0.47
CA ILE A 61 27.11 6.76 0.79
C ILE A 61 26.03 5.70 1.01
N ASP A 62 26.32 4.75 1.89
CA ASP A 62 25.37 3.69 2.22
C ASP A 62 24.25 4.20 3.13
N LYS A 63 23.00 4.00 2.70
CA LYS A 63 21.77 4.44 3.39
C LYS A 63 20.66 3.45 3.10
N ASP A 64 19.90 3.11 4.15
CA ASP A 64 18.70 2.30 4.04
C ASP A 64 17.47 3.20 3.89
N ILE A 65 16.88 3.23 2.70
CA ILE A 65 15.76 4.13 2.38
C ILE A 65 14.53 3.31 2.07
N LEU A 66 13.49 3.49 2.88
CA LEU A 66 12.25 2.75 2.78
C LEU A 66 11.10 3.68 2.43
N THR A 67 10.26 3.27 1.49
CA THR A 67 8.90 3.79 1.39
C THR A 67 7.95 2.82 2.11
N VAL A 68 7.03 3.37 2.90
CA VAL A 68 6.22 2.58 3.84
C VAL A 68 4.74 2.89 3.65
N ASP A 69 3.89 1.88 3.85
CA ASP A 69 2.43 1.97 3.78
C ASP A 69 1.80 2.24 2.40
N ASN A 70 2.57 2.12 1.31
CA ASN A 70 2.03 2.07 -0.05
C ASN A 70 2.76 1.03 -0.90
N HIS A 71 2.20 -0.18 -0.98
CA HIS A 71 2.81 -1.29 -1.72
C HIS A 71 2.65 -1.16 -3.24
N ALA A 72 2.06 -0.07 -3.76
CA ALA A 72 2.15 0.31 -5.17
C ALA A 72 3.58 0.74 -5.55
N ASP A 73 4.40 1.13 -4.58
CA ASP A 73 5.80 1.48 -4.78
C ASP A 73 6.63 0.27 -5.27
N ASN A 74 6.25 -0.95 -4.88
CA ASN A 74 6.90 -2.20 -5.32
C ASN A 74 6.82 -2.38 -6.85
N PRO A 75 5.63 -2.49 -7.47
CA PRO A 75 5.54 -2.58 -8.93
C PRO A 75 6.05 -1.32 -9.64
N TYR A 76 5.96 -0.14 -9.01
CA TYR A 76 6.53 1.07 -9.61
C TYR A 76 8.07 1.00 -9.71
N LEU A 77 8.74 0.56 -8.64
CA LEU A 77 10.17 0.28 -8.65
C LEU A 77 10.53 -0.75 -9.72
N TYR A 78 9.75 -1.84 -9.81
CA TYR A 78 9.97 -2.87 -10.83
C TYR A 78 9.91 -2.29 -12.26
N MET A 79 8.87 -1.51 -12.59
CA MET A 79 8.74 -0.88 -13.91
C MET A 79 9.90 0.06 -14.22
N ARG A 80 10.42 0.78 -13.22
CA ARG A 80 11.62 1.62 -13.37
C ARG A 80 12.89 0.78 -13.62
N VAL A 81 13.11 -0.28 -12.83
CA VAL A 81 14.24 -1.21 -13.02
C VAL A 81 14.18 -1.85 -14.41
N GLN A 82 13.00 -2.27 -14.87
CA GLN A 82 12.83 -2.85 -16.21
C GLN A 82 13.29 -1.89 -17.31
N LYS A 83 13.07 -0.58 -17.14
CA LYS A 83 13.49 0.46 -18.10
C LYS A 83 14.96 0.82 -17.99
N GLU A 84 15.50 0.95 -16.78
CA GLU A 84 16.84 1.50 -16.52
C GLU A 84 17.92 0.43 -16.40
N GLN A 85 17.59 -0.75 -15.88
CA GLN A 85 18.50 -1.84 -15.55
C GLN A 85 17.86 -3.19 -15.92
N PRO A 86 17.51 -3.42 -17.20
CA PRO A 86 16.74 -4.60 -17.63
C PRO A 86 17.38 -5.93 -17.22
N GLN A 87 18.71 -5.99 -17.13
CA GLN A 87 19.46 -7.16 -16.67
C GLN A 87 19.19 -7.57 -15.20
N ARG A 88 18.65 -6.66 -14.37
CA ARG A 88 18.32 -6.92 -12.96
C ARG A 88 16.84 -7.17 -12.71
N THR A 89 16.01 -7.09 -13.76
CA THR A 89 14.55 -7.16 -13.65
C THR A 89 14.08 -8.43 -12.94
N GLU A 90 14.61 -9.58 -13.32
CA GLU A 90 14.22 -10.88 -12.74
C GLU A 90 14.60 -10.99 -11.26
N GLU A 91 15.84 -10.62 -10.93
CA GLU A 91 16.34 -10.60 -9.54
C GLU A 91 15.47 -9.70 -8.66
N VAL A 92 15.22 -8.46 -9.10
CA VAL A 92 14.42 -7.49 -8.35
C VAL A 92 12.98 -7.97 -8.21
N TYR A 93 12.38 -8.54 -9.26
CA TYR A 93 11.04 -9.10 -9.18
C TYR A 93 10.95 -10.20 -8.12
N GLN A 94 11.93 -11.12 -8.11
CA GLN A 94 11.97 -12.20 -7.14
C GLN A 94 12.09 -11.67 -5.71
N MET A 95 12.90 -10.63 -5.47
CA MET A 95 12.99 -9.97 -4.16
C MET A 95 11.65 -9.33 -3.74
N LEU A 96 10.97 -8.65 -4.66
CA LEU A 96 9.65 -8.06 -4.40
C LEU A 96 8.58 -9.13 -4.14
N ARG A 97 8.67 -10.29 -4.81
CA ARG A 97 7.80 -11.45 -4.59
C ARG A 97 8.02 -12.07 -3.22
N TRP A 98 9.27 -12.19 -2.77
CA TRP A 98 9.59 -12.65 -1.41
C TRP A 98 9.09 -11.69 -0.33
N ASN A 99 9.18 -10.37 -0.57
CA ASN A 99 8.54 -9.39 0.31
C ASN A 99 7.02 -9.55 0.34
N GLY A 100 6.41 -9.74 -0.83
CA GLY A 100 4.98 -10.07 -0.99
C GLY A 100 4.01 -8.91 -0.70
N GLY A 101 4.49 -7.67 -0.64
CA GLY A 101 3.65 -6.48 -0.51
C GLY A 101 2.99 -6.36 0.86
N ASN A 102 1.69 -6.06 0.90
CA ASN A 102 0.99 -6.01 2.18
C ASN A 102 0.99 -7.41 2.83
N GLN A 103 1.38 -7.49 4.09
CA GLN A 103 1.47 -8.77 4.84
C GLN A 103 0.59 -8.81 6.09
N SER A 104 -0.32 -7.83 6.25
CA SER A 104 -1.28 -7.79 7.35
C SER A 104 -2.11 -9.07 7.39
N GLY A 105 -2.16 -9.74 8.54
CA GLY A 105 -2.89 -11.02 8.66
C GLY A 105 -2.17 -12.24 8.08
N ILE A 106 -0.98 -12.09 7.49
CA ILE A 106 -0.23 -13.16 6.82
C ILE A 106 1.11 -13.38 7.52
N ALA A 107 2.01 -12.41 7.43
CA ALA A 107 3.33 -12.42 8.06
C ALA A 107 3.56 -11.25 9.04
N VAL A 108 2.61 -10.31 9.11
CA VAL A 108 2.63 -9.18 10.06
C VAL A 108 1.39 -9.26 10.94
N SER A 109 1.58 -9.03 12.25
CA SER A 109 0.53 -8.86 13.24
C SER A 109 0.93 -7.77 14.24
N SER A 110 0.00 -7.33 15.08
CA SER A 110 0.26 -6.38 16.16
C SER A 110 -0.46 -6.85 17.42
N ILE A 111 0.22 -6.83 18.57
CA ILE A 111 -0.40 -7.09 19.87
C ILE A 111 -0.47 -5.75 20.61
N ASP A 112 -1.67 -5.33 21.02
CA ASP A 112 -1.85 -4.09 21.76
C ASP A 112 -1.41 -4.23 23.24
N PRO A 113 -1.30 -3.12 24.01
CA PRO A 113 -0.93 -3.17 25.42
C PRO A 113 -1.91 -3.93 26.33
N LEU A 114 -3.12 -4.19 25.85
CA LEU A 114 -4.13 -4.99 26.56
C LEU A 114 -4.04 -6.48 26.19
N GLY A 115 -3.13 -6.88 25.28
CA GLY A 115 -2.98 -8.27 24.83
C GLY A 115 -3.86 -8.66 23.65
N HIS A 116 -4.62 -7.73 23.06
CA HIS A 116 -5.41 -8.03 21.87
C HIS A 116 -4.53 -8.19 20.64
N LEU A 117 -4.81 -9.23 19.85
CA LEU A 117 -4.13 -9.51 18.60
C LEU A 117 -4.87 -8.83 17.43
N HIS A 118 -4.13 -8.05 16.65
CA HIS A 118 -4.59 -7.34 15.46
C HIS A 118 -3.81 -7.80 14.21
N VAL A 119 -4.42 -7.59 13.05
CA VAL A 119 -3.84 -7.98 11.76
C VAL A 119 -2.64 -7.12 11.36
N ASP A 120 -2.54 -5.91 11.90
CA ASP A 120 -1.41 -4.98 11.79
C ASP A 120 -1.56 -3.84 12.81
N GLN A 121 -0.60 -2.91 12.82
CA GLN A 121 -0.56 -1.74 13.71
C GLN A 121 -1.65 -0.67 13.44
N PHE A 122 -2.39 -0.78 12.33
CA PHE A 122 -3.38 0.20 11.92
C PHE A 122 -4.83 -0.28 12.11
N SER A 123 -5.01 -1.58 12.32
CA SER A 123 -6.32 -2.25 12.35
C SER A 123 -6.83 -2.53 13.77
N TRP A 124 -6.52 -1.64 14.72
CA TRP A 124 -6.89 -1.80 16.13
C TRP A 124 -8.40 -1.78 16.40
N HIS A 125 -9.22 -1.39 15.41
CA HIS A 125 -10.68 -1.49 15.51
C HIS A 125 -11.21 -2.92 15.46
N TYR A 126 -10.37 -3.91 15.10
CA TYR A 126 -10.74 -5.32 15.03
C TYR A 126 -9.72 -6.18 15.78
N SER A 127 -10.17 -6.92 16.78
CA SER A 127 -9.34 -7.89 17.53
C SER A 127 -9.67 -9.31 17.09
N LEU A 128 -8.62 -10.09 16.83
CA LEU A 128 -8.68 -11.52 16.52
C LEU A 128 -8.79 -12.38 17.78
N GLY A 129 -8.47 -11.83 18.95
CA GLY A 129 -8.43 -12.54 20.22
C GLY A 129 -7.47 -11.88 21.21
N ASP A 130 -7.34 -12.49 22.39
CA ASP A 130 -6.46 -12.02 23.48
C ASP A 130 -5.40 -13.08 23.78
N VAL A 131 -4.12 -12.72 23.64
CA VAL A 131 -2.98 -13.64 23.86
C VAL A 131 -2.81 -14.05 25.32
N ARG A 132 -3.47 -13.35 26.25
CA ARG A 132 -3.52 -13.72 27.68
C ARG A 132 -4.53 -14.85 27.95
N GLN A 133 -5.44 -15.10 27.00
CA GLN A 133 -6.49 -16.11 27.11
C GLN A 133 -6.23 -17.32 26.22
N ARG A 134 -5.70 -17.12 25.01
CA ARG A 134 -5.38 -18.18 24.04
C ARG A 134 -3.95 -18.01 23.51
N PRO A 135 -3.19 -19.09 23.25
CA PRO A 135 -1.89 -18.99 22.62
C PRO A 135 -1.94 -18.25 21.28
N PHE A 136 -0.96 -17.38 21.01
CA PHE A 136 -0.86 -16.63 19.75
C PHE A 136 -1.02 -17.53 18.51
N ALA A 137 -0.34 -18.67 18.50
CA ALA A 137 -0.36 -19.59 17.35
C ALA A 137 -1.76 -20.13 17.05
N GLU A 138 -2.59 -20.36 18.08
CA GLU A 138 -3.98 -20.78 17.90
C GLU A 138 -4.80 -19.64 17.31
N ILE A 139 -4.73 -18.43 17.87
CA ILE A 139 -5.48 -17.27 17.36
C ILE A 139 -5.06 -16.95 15.91
N TRP A 140 -3.75 -17.00 15.62
CA TRP A 140 -3.19 -16.62 14.33
C TRP A 140 -3.50 -17.59 13.19
N SER A 141 -3.76 -18.86 13.51
CA SER A 141 -4.12 -19.91 12.55
C SER A 141 -5.62 -20.17 12.47
N ASP A 142 -6.42 -19.57 13.37
CA ASP A 142 -7.86 -19.77 13.45
C ASP A 142 -8.60 -19.05 12.31
N THR A 143 -8.96 -19.82 11.28
CA THR A 143 -9.76 -19.34 10.13
C THR A 143 -11.27 -19.50 10.33
N SER A 144 -11.72 -19.86 11.54
CA SER A 144 -13.14 -19.69 11.90
C SER A 144 -13.50 -18.19 11.94
N ASP A 145 -12.54 -17.35 12.35
CA ASP A 145 -12.64 -15.90 12.23
C ASP A 145 -12.73 -15.47 10.74
N PRO A 146 -13.80 -14.75 10.35
CA PRO A 146 -14.02 -14.40 8.96
C PRO A 146 -12.98 -13.43 8.39
N VAL A 147 -12.40 -12.55 9.21
CA VAL A 147 -11.37 -11.60 8.78
C VAL A 147 -10.04 -12.33 8.61
N MET A 148 -9.67 -13.23 9.53
CA MET A 148 -8.47 -14.05 9.37
C MET A 148 -8.55 -14.94 8.12
N ARG A 149 -9.67 -15.65 7.93
CA ARG A 149 -9.91 -16.46 6.73
C ARG A 149 -9.79 -15.63 5.46
N LEU A 150 -10.40 -14.45 5.44
CA LEU A 150 -10.34 -13.55 4.30
C LEU A 150 -8.89 -13.11 4.03
N LEU A 151 -8.13 -12.75 5.06
CA LEU A 151 -6.76 -12.27 4.93
C LEU A 151 -5.80 -13.33 4.36
N LYS A 152 -5.93 -14.58 4.79
CA LYS A 152 -5.11 -15.70 4.28
C LYS A 152 -5.39 -16.01 2.80
N ASP A 153 -6.58 -15.73 2.30
CA ASP A 153 -7.01 -16.00 0.92
C ASP A 153 -7.51 -14.75 0.18
N ARG A 154 -7.03 -13.54 0.50
CA ARG A 154 -7.72 -12.32 0.04
C ARG A 154 -7.70 -12.06 -1.46
N LYS A 155 -6.66 -12.52 -2.17
CA LYS A 155 -6.37 -12.11 -3.56
C LYS A 155 -7.56 -12.32 -4.52
N PRO A 156 -8.26 -13.48 -4.50
CA PRO A 156 -9.42 -13.71 -5.36
C PRO A 156 -10.65 -12.88 -4.99
N HIS A 157 -10.71 -12.33 -3.77
CA HIS A 157 -11.87 -11.60 -3.24
C HIS A 157 -11.75 -10.08 -3.41
N LEU A 158 -10.58 -9.58 -3.85
CA LEU A 158 -10.39 -8.15 -4.08
C LEU A 158 -11.32 -7.63 -5.19
N LYS A 159 -11.81 -6.40 -5.00
CA LYS A 159 -12.77 -5.74 -5.88
C LYS A 159 -12.12 -4.68 -6.75
N GLY A 160 -12.89 -4.14 -7.69
CA GLY A 160 -12.44 -3.07 -8.58
C GLY A 160 -11.18 -3.42 -9.34
N ARG A 161 -10.32 -2.43 -9.52
CA ARG A 161 -9.07 -2.56 -10.30
C ARG A 161 -8.09 -3.62 -9.77
N CYS A 162 -8.12 -3.90 -8.46
CA CYS A 162 -7.26 -4.89 -7.85
C CYS A 162 -7.60 -6.32 -8.28
N ARG A 163 -8.87 -6.59 -8.66
CA ARG A 163 -9.35 -7.94 -9.04
C ARG A 163 -8.56 -8.58 -10.18
N VAL A 164 -8.09 -7.76 -11.13
CA VAL A 164 -7.40 -8.21 -12.34
C VAL A 164 -5.96 -7.67 -12.42
N CYS A 165 -5.48 -7.04 -11.36
CA CYS A 165 -4.17 -6.39 -11.35
C CYS A 165 -3.04 -7.42 -11.46
N LYS A 166 -2.18 -7.27 -12.48
CA LYS A 166 -1.03 -8.15 -12.69
C LYS A 166 0.04 -8.07 -11.58
N TRP A 167 -0.02 -7.05 -10.72
CA TRP A 167 0.94 -6.82 -9.63
C TRP A 167 0.49 -7.32 -8.25
N LEU A 168 -0.63 -8.03 -8.15
CA LEU A 168 -1.12 -8.57 -6.87
C LEU A 168 -0.08 -9.43 -6.15
N ASP A 169 0.82 -10.02 -6.91
CA ASP A 169 1.85 -10.90 -6.41
C ASP A 169 3.01 -10.20 -5.70
N VAL A 170 3.16 -8.88 -5.89
CA VAL A 170 4.17 -8.03 -5.24
C VAL A 170 3.57 -6.90 -4.39
N CYS A 171 2.31 -6.53 -4.63
CA CYS A 171 1.58 -5.49 -3.93
C CYS A 171 0.58 -6.07 -2.90
N ASN A 172 0.00 -7.22 -3.22
CA ASN A 172 -0.96 -7.96 -2.41
C ASN A 172 -2.17 -7.13 -1.93
N GLY A 173 -2.68 -6.30 -2.83
CA GLY A 173 -3.81 -5.44 -2.58
C GLY A 173 -3.45 -4.10 -1.95
N ASN A 174 -2.22 -3.82 -1.51
CA ASN A 174 -1.87 -2.58 -0.81
C ASN A 174 -2.55 -2.45 0.58
N LEU A 175 -2.58 -1.27 1.20
CA LEU A 175 -3.00 -1.10 2.59
C LEU A 175 -4.53 -1.24 2.75
N ARG A 176 -4.96 -2.38 3.30
CA ARG A 176 -6.37 -2.76 3.37
C ARG A 176 -7.20 -1.90 4.31
N VAL A 177 -6.64 -1.49 5.45
CA VAL A 177 -7.31 -0.54 6.36
C VAL A 177 -7.56 0.81 5.68
N ARG A 178 -6.70 1.23 4.75
CA ARG A 178 -6.91 2.48 4.00
C ARG A 178 -8.09 2.36 3.04
N ALA A 179 -8.22 1.21 2.36
CA ALA A 179 -9.40 0.89 1.56
C ALA A 179 -10.67 0.85 2.42
N GLU A 180 -10.65 0.17 3.56
CA GLU A 180 -11.77 0.08 4.49
C GLU A 180 -12.22 1.46 4.99
N ARG A 181 -11.29 2.32 5.39
CA ARG A 181 -11.61 3.65 5.92
C ARG A 181 -12.14 4.60 4.86
N TYR A 182 -11.69 4.45 3.61
CA TYR A 182 -12.15 5.28 2.50
C TYR A 182 -13.49 4.83 1.93
N PHE A 183 -13.63 3.53 1.64
CA PHE A 183 -14.79 2.96 0.96
C PHE A 183 -15.82 2.30 1.90
N GLY A 184 -15.48 2.09 3.17
CA GLY A 184 -16.27 1.24 4.07
C GLY A 184 -16.15 -0.24 3.73
N ASP A 185 -15.14 -0.64 2.95
CA ASP A 185 -14.97 -2.00 2.44
C ASP A 185 -13.49 -2.38 2.37
N PHE A 186 -13.11 -3.40 3.15
CA PHE A 186 -11.75 -3.91 3.24
C PHE A 186 -11.23 -4.55 1.95
N LEU A 187 -12.14 -5.02 1.08
CA LEU A 187 -11.82 -5.65 -0.21
C LEU A 187 -11.79 -4.65 -1.37
N ALA A 188 -12.15 -3.39 -1.10
CA ALA A 188 -12.02 -2.34 -2.09
C ALA A 188 -10.56 -2.12 -2.52
N PRO A 189 -10.35 -1.50 -3.68
CA PRO A 189 -9.06 -0.93 -4.04
C PRO A 189 -8.56 0.04 -2.97
N ASP A 190 -7.25 0.13 -2.85
CA ASP A 190 -6.64 1.16 -2.02
C ASP A 190 -6.69 2.53 -2.74
N PRO A 191 -7.28 3.58 -2.15
CA PRO A 191 -7.36 4.91 -2.76
C PRO A 191 -5.98 5.56 -3.02
N ALA A 192 -4.91 5.13 -2.36
CA ALA A 192 -3.55 5.67 -2.57
C ALA A 192 -2.77 4.95 -3.69
N CYS A 193 -3.37 3.97 -4.36
CA CYS A 193 -2.74 3.33 -5.51
C CYS A 193 -2.66 4.32 -6.68
N TYR A 194 -1.45 4.80 -6.98
CA TYR A 194 -1.19 5.81 -8.00
C TYR A 194 -0.78 5.23 -9.37
N LEU A 195 -0.90 3.91 -9.55
CA LEU A 195 -0.69 3.27 -10.85
C LEU A 195 -1.88 3.51 -11.77
N THR A 196 -1.67 3.60 -13.08
CA THR A 196 -2.74 3.70 -14.08
C THR A 196 -3.37 2.34 -14.35
N ASP A 197 -4.56 2.33 -14.97
CA ASP A 197 -5.23 1.08 -15.34
C ASP A 197 -4.40 0.29 -16.37
N GLU A 198 -3.75 0.97 -17.32
CA GLU A 198 -2.80 0.36 -18.25
C GLU A 198 -1.60 -0.29 -17.53
N GLU A 199 -0.99 0.42 -16.57
CA GLU A 199 0.16 -0.08 -15.82
C GLU A 199 -0.18 -1.36 -15.04
N ILE A 200 -1.43 -1.56 -14.63
CA ILE A 200 -1.88 -2.76 -13.92
C ILE A 200 -2.50 -3.83 -14.82
N GLY A 201 -2.59 -3.59 -16.13
CA GLY A 201 -3.08 -4.54 -17.14
C GLY A 201 -4.57 -4.45 -17.47
N ILE A 202 -5.24 -3.34 -17.17
CA ILE A 202 -6.63 -3.09 -17.55
C ILE A 202 -6.67 -2.29 -18.85
N ALA A 203 -7.29 -2.87 -19.88
CA ALA A 203 -7.53 -2.18 -21.15
C ALA A 203 -8.87 -1.41 -21.13
N PRO A 204 -8.95 -0.23 -21.75
CA PRO A 204 -10.20 0.53 -21.87
C PRO A 204 -11.31 -0.28 -22.54
N GLY A 205 -12.57 -0.04 -22.15
CA GLY A 205 -13.75 -0.69 -22.75
C GLY A 205 -13.91 -2.18 -22.44
N THR A 206 -13.11 -2.73 -21.52
CA THR A 206 -13.25 -4.12 -21.05
C THR A 206 -14.19 -4.21 -19.83
N PRO A 207 -14.80 -5.37 -19.55
CA PRO A 207 -15.55 -5.59 -18.31
C PRO A 207 -14.73 -5.31 -17.04
N ALA A 208 -13.40 -5.49 -17.11
CA ALA A 208 -12.49 -5.15 -16.03
C ALA A 208 -12.41 -3.63 -15.79
N ALA A 209 -12.41 -2.82 -16.86
CA ALA A 209 -12.45 -1.37 -16.75
C ALA A 209 -13.78 -0.88 -16.16
N GLU A 210 -14.90 -1.52 -16.49
CA GLU A 210 -16.20 -1.21 -15.89
C GLU A 210 -16.24 -1.51 -14.39
N GLU A 211 -15.69 -2.66 -13.97
CA GLU A 211 -15.58 -3.01 -12.55
C GLU A 211 -14.60 -2.09 -11.81
N SER A 212 -13.48 -1.72 -12.45
CA SER A 212 -12.54 -0.69 -11.95
C SER A 212 -13.27 0.63 -11.66
N ALA A 213 -14.08 1.11 -12.62
CA ALA A 213 -14.81 2.37 -12.52
C ALA A 213 -15.87 2.42 -11.41
N ARG A 214 -16.37 1.26 -10.94
CA ARG A 214 -17.28 1.19 -9.78
C ARG A 214 -16.61 1.55 -8.45
N TRP A 215 -15.28 1.47 -8.41
CA TRP A 215 -14.45 1.78 -7.24
C TRP A 215 -13.46 2.88 -7.61
N PRO A 216 -13.91 4.15 -7.74
CA PRO A 216 -13.07 5.23 -8.22
C PRO A 216 -11.94 5.50 -7.23
N VAL A 217 -10.76 5.01 -7.58
CA VAL A 217 -9.51 5.41 -6.96
C VAL A 217 -9.13 6.75 -7.59
N PRO A 218 -8.68 7.75 -6.81
CA PRO A 218 -8.00 8.91 -7.37
C PRO A 218 -6.82 8.41 -8.22
N VAL A 219 -7.01 8.35 -9.54
CA VAL A 219 -5.97 8.02 -10.51
C VAL A 219 -6.18 9.02 -11.63
N HIS A 220 -5.24 9.93 -11.81
CA HIS A 220 -5.37 10.92 -12.87
C HIS A 220 -4.91 10.30 -14.19
N ASP A 221 -5.87 9.76 -14.93
CA ASP A 221 -5.76 9.63 -16.37
C ASP A 221 -5.47 11.02 -16.97
N GLU A 222 -4.51 11.13 -17.88
CA GLU A 222 -4.15 12.42 -18.50
C GLU A 222 -5.30 13.04 -19.33
N SER A 223 -6.32 12.24 -19.62
CA SER A 223 -7.46 12.60 -20.46
C SER A 223 -8.67 13.21 -19.72
N ALA A 224 -8.77 13.12 -18.38
CA ALA A 224 -9.95 13.54 -17.66
C ALA A 224 -9.71 14.81 -16.82
N GLY A 225 -10.21 15.94 -17.33
CA GLY A 225 -10.30 17.20 -16.60
C GLY A 225 -10.98 17.02 -15.24
N SER A 226 -10.43 17.72 -14.24
CA SER A 226 -10.87 17.82 -12.85
C SER A 226 -12.36 17.55 -12.63
N SER A 227 -12.72 16.36 -12.15
CA SER A 227 -14.04 16.11 -11.57
C SER A 227 -13.89 15.81 -10.08
N GLN A 228 -14.60 16.59 -9.27
CA GLN A 228 -14.59 16.52 -7.82
C GLN A 228 -15.20 15.19 -7.36
N LEU A 229 -14.40 14.37 -6.65
CA LEU A 229 -14.87 13.14 -6.03
C LEU A 229 -15.90 13.46 -4.94
N SER A 230 -17.16 13.08 -5.16
CA SER A 230 -18.19 13.05 -4.12
C SER A 230 -17.94 11.88 -3.16
N PRO A 231 -18.09 12.06 -1.83
CA PRO A 231 -17.88 10.99 -0.88
C PRO A 231 -18.96 9.90 -1.01
N ALA A 232 -18.53 8.64 -0.99
CA ALA A 232 -19.42 7.48 -1.00
C ALA A 232 -20.42 7.50 0.17
N PRO A 233 -21.65 6.97 0.00
CA PRO A 233 -22.69 7.01 1.01
C PRO A 233 -22.32 6.13 2.21
N ARG A 234 -22.26 6.74 3.41
CA ARG A 234 -22.06 6.03 4.68
C ARG A 234 -23.21 5.06 4.95
N ARG A 235 -23.00 3.75 4.78
CA ARG A 235 -23.88 2.75 5.39
C ARG A 235 -23.55 2.67 6.88
N ARG A 236 -24.52 3.06 7.72
CA ARG A 236 -24.47 2.81 9.17
C ARG A 236 -24.57 1.31 9.39
N LEU A 237 -23.51 0.69 9.90
CA LEU A 237 -23.59 -0.65 10.48
C LEU A 237 -24.35 -0.51 11.82
N ARG A 238 -25.42 -1.28 11.94
CA ARG A 238 -26.09 -1.59 13.21
C ARG A 238 -25.38 -2.76 13.86
#